data_AF-A0A934CUQ5-F1
#
_entry.id   AF-A0A934CUQ5-F1
#
_cell.length_a   1.000
_cell.length_b   1.000
_cell.length_c   1.000
_cell.angle_alpha   90.00
_cell.angle_beta   90.00
_cell.angle_gamma   90.00
#
_symmetry.space_group_name_H-M   'P 1'
#
loop_
_entity.id
_entity.type
_entity.pdbx_description
1 polymer ?
#
loop_
_entity_poly.entity_id
_entity_poly.type
_entity_poly.pdbx_seq_one_letter_code
_entity_poly.pdbx_strand_id
1 'polypeptide(L)'
;MGYANQESIDCGSKFNIPLYLDILNAFDIQYFVVHDEDPVDDDLVQKEGKGLLNEKEKSKLKTQRSCFTENENIKSLAGSSDKIWILMPDFEKVFGISRSASENKGKPLAAIEKINSDFVITSDIDINIHKMYELTI
;
A
#
# COMPACT_ATOMS: atom_id res chain seq x y z
N MET A 1 -14.76 -24.26 -17.22
CA MET A 1 -14.41 -23.22 -16.25
C MET A 1 -13.13 -23.67 -15.56
N GLY A 2 -11.99 -23.11 -15.96
CA GLY A 2 -10.75 -23.31 -15.21
C GLY A 2 -10.85 -22.53 -13.91
N TYR A 3 -10.40 -23.11 -12.81
CA TYR A 3 -10.23 -22.36 -11.57
C TYR A 3 -9.03 -21.42 -11.77
N ALA A 4 -9.24 -20.13 -11.58
CA ALA A 4 -8.14 -19.18 -11.48
C ALA A 4 -7.34 -19.54 -10.22
N ASN A 5 -6.05 -19.87 -10.38
CA ASN A 5 -5.16 -20.02 -9.25
C ASN A 5 -4.70 -18.61 -8.85
N GLN A 6 -5.13 -18.16 -7.68
CA GLN A 6 -4.74 -16.87 -7.13
C GLN A 6 -3.71 -17.10 -6.01
N GLU A 7 -2.57 -16.41 -6.12
CA GLU A 7 -1.54 -16.41 -5.09
C GLU A 7 -1.34 -14.99 -4.57
N SER A 8 -1.23 -14.86 -3.24
CA SER A 8 -0.87 -13.59 -2.60
C SER A 8 0.62 -13.59 -2.30
N ILE A 9 1.33 -12.57 -2.80
CA ILE A 9 2.77 -12.44 -2.64
C ILE A 9 3.06 -11.26 -1.72
N ASP A 10 3.66 -11.54 -0.56
CA ASP A 10 4.25 -10.50 0.28
C ASP A 10 5.61 -10.09 -0.30
N CYS A 11 5.70 -8.85 -0.76
CA CYS A 11 6.94 -8.29 -1.31
C CYS A 11 7.90 -7.80 -0.20
N GLY A 12 7.48 -7.79 1.07
CA GLY A 12 8.24 -7.37 2.25
C GLY A 12 8.45 -5.85 2.38
N SER A 13 8.49 -5.11 1.27
CA SER A 13 8.60 -3.65 1.24
C SER A 13 8.14 -3.08 -0.09
N LYS A 14 7.67 -1.82 -0.08
CA LYS A 14 7.35 -1.06 -1.28
C LYS A 14 8.51 -1.01 -2.29
N PHE A 15 9.74 -0.91 -1.81
CA PHE A 15 10.94 -0.89 -2.66
C PHE A 15 11.21 -2.19 -3.42
N ASN A 16 10.60 -3.30 -3.00
CA ASN A 16 10.72 -4.58 -3.70
C ASN A 16 9.64 -4.78 -4.76
N ILE A 17 8.50 -4.10 -4.66
CA ILE A 17 7.38 -4.24 -5.61
C ILE A 17 7.84 -4.07 -7.07
N PRO A 18 8.67 -3.07 -7.44
CA PRO A 18 9.20 -2.95 -8.80
C PRO A 18 9.84 -4.23 -9.35
N LEU A 19 10.65 -4.93 -8.53
CA LEU A 19 11.31 -6.17 -8.94
C LEU A 19 10.29 -7.26 -9.29
N TYR A 20 9.24 -7.40 -8.47
CA TYR A 20 8.17 -8.35 -8.76
C TYR A 20 7.42 -7.96 -10.03
N LEU A 21 7.14 -6.68 -10.24
CA LEU A 21 6.48 -6.20 -11.45
C LEU A 21 7.30 -6.47 -12.70
N ASP A 22 8.61 -6.23 -12.67
CA ASP A 22 9.50 -6.54 -13.79
C ASP A 22 9.44 -8.03 -14.16
N ILE A 23 9.47 -8.91 -13.17
CA ILE A 23 9.36 -10.36 -13.38
C ILE A 23 7.98 -10.71 -13.96
N LEU A 24 6.90 -10.26 -13.32
CA LEU A 24 5.54 -10.59 -13.74
C LEU A 24 5.25 -10.08 -15.16
N ASN A 25 5.69 -8.86 -15.48
CA ASN A 25 5.60 -8.30 -16.83
C ASN A 25 6.43 -9.11 -17.84
N ALA A 26 7.65 -9.53 -17.50
CA ALA A 26 8.51 -10.30 -18.40
C ALA A 26 7.94 -11.69 -18.77
N PHE A 27 7.09 -12.25 -17.91
CA PHE A 27 6.42 -13.53 -18.12
C PHE A 27 4.94 -13.39 -18.51
N ASP A 28 4.46 -12.17 -18.79
CA ASP A 28 3.06 -11.88 -19.10
C ASP A 28 2.06 -12.44 -18.05
N ILE A 29 2.47 -12.45 -16.78
CA ILE A 29 1.64 -12.93 -15.67
C ILE A 29 0.69 -11.80 -15.26
N GLN A 30 -0.61 -12.12 -15.14
CA GLN A 30 -1.61 -11.17 -14.64
C GLN A 30 -1.41 -10.93 -13.14
N TYR A 31 -1.54 -9.67 -12.72
CA TYR A 31 -1.39 -9.28 -11.32
C TYR A 31 -2.25 -8.08 -10.96
N PHE A 32 -2.47 -7.92 -9.66
CA PHE A 32 -3.03 -6.74 -9.04
C PHE A 32 -2.17 -6.35 -7.83
N VAL A 33 -1.77 -5.09 -7.74
CA VAL A 33 -0.89 -4.57 -6.69
C VAL A 33 -1.72 -3.81 -5.67
N VAL A 34 -1.51 -4.09 -4.39
CA VAL A 34 -2.06 -3.29 -3.29
C VAL A 34 -0.90 -2.77 -2.44
N HIS A 35 -0.84 -1.46 -2.20
CA HIS A 35 0.16 -0.87 -1.31
C HIS A 35 -0.32 0.44 -0.67
N ASP A 36 0.29 0.82 0.44
CA ASP A 36 0.02 2.10 1.13
C ASP A 36 0.53 3.28 0.31
N GLU A 37 -0.12 4.44 0.38
CA GLU A 37 0.41 5.69 -0.19
C GLU A 37 1.67 6.15 0.57
N ASP A 38 1.65 6.04 1.90
CA ASP A 38 2.70 6.54 2.80
C ASP A 38 2.99 8.04 2.59
N PRO A 39 2.03 8.94 2.84
CA PRO A 39 2.24 10.37 2.62
C PRO A 39 3.38 10.93 3.48
N VAL A 40 4.05 11.94 2.93
CA VAL A 40 5.10 12.67 3.64
C VAL A 40 4.48 13.51 4.75
N ASP A 41 5.12 13.53 5.92
CA ASP A 41 4.63 14.25 7.11
C ASP A 41 4.77 15.77 6.93
N ASP A 42 3.64 16.47 6.80
CA ASP A 42 3.60 17.93 6.56
C ASP A 42 4.32 18.74 7.64
N ASP A 43 4.29 18.30 8.90
CA ASP A 43 4.98 18.98 9.99
C ASP A 43 6.50 18.91 9.80
N LEU A 44 7.00 17.77 9.30
CA LEU A 44 8.43 17.61 8.96
C LEU A 44 8.81 18.47 7.77
N VAL A 45 7.95 18.57 6.74
CA VAL A 45 8.18 19.45 5.58
C VAL A 45 8.24 20.92 6.03
N GLN A 46 7.32 21.36 6.88
CA GLN A 46 7.32 22.73 7.42
C GLN A 46 8.55 23.02 8.29
N LYS A 47 8.98 22.07 9.13
CA LYS A 47 10.21 22.19 9.91
C LYS A 47 11.45 22.24 9.03
N GLU A 48 11.50 21.48 7.94
CA GLU A 48 12.61 21.52 6.96
C GLU A 48 12.73 22.90 6.33
N GLY A 49 11.61 23.48 5.88
CA GLY A 49 11.59 24.82 5.28
C GLY A 49 12.06 25.93 6.23
N LYS A 50 12.03 25.68 7.55
CA LYS A 50 12.54 26.57 8.60
C LYS A 50 13.96 26.23 9.06
N GLY A 51 14.57 25.16 8.53
CA GLY A 51 15.89 24.68 8.96
C GLY A 51 15.92 24.09 10.37
N LEU A 52 14.78 23.59 10.88
CA LEU A 52 14.60 23.17 12.27
C LEU A 52 14.67 21.65 12.49
N LEU A 53 14.96 20.86 11.45
CA LEU A 53 15.05 19.42 11.58
C LEU A 53 16.33 18.99 12.29
N ASN A 54 16.19 18.08 13.26
CA ASN A 54 17.31 17.31 13.75
C ASN A 54 17.67 16.14 12.80
N GLU A 55 18.82 15.50 13.01
CA GLU A 55 19.31 14.41 12.12
C GLU A 55 18.35 13.23 12.00
N LYS A 56 17.65 12.87 13.10
CA LYS A 56 16.65 11.80 13.09
C LYS A 56 15.44 12.18 12.23
N GLU A 57 14.97 13.42 12.34
CA GLU A 57 13.86 13.94 11.54
C GLU A 57 14.25 14.07 10.06
N LYS A 58 15.48 14.51 9.74
CA LYS A 58 16.00 14.53 8.37
C LYS A 58 16.02 13.13 7.75
N SER A 59 16.53 12.14 8.49
CA SER A 59 16.55 10.76 8.03
C SER A 59 15.15 10.21 7.81
N LYS A 60 14.22 10.45 8.74
CA LYS A 60 12.80 10.06 8.59
C LYS A 60 12.17 10.70 7.36
N LEU A 61 12.34 12.02 7.18
CA LEU A 61 11.78 12.75 6.04
C LEU A 61 12.33 12.24 4.71
N LYS A 62 13.64 11.95 4.64
CA LYS A 62 14.26 11.34 3.45
C LYS A 62 13.61 9.99 3.12
N THR A 63 13.47 9.11 4.10
CA THR A 63 12.83 7.80 3.90
C THR A 63 11.38 7.93 3.45
N GLN A 64 10.59 8.83 4.07
CA GLN A 64 9.20 9.07 3.66
C GLN A 64 9.11 9.56 2.23
N ARG A 65 9.95 10.52 1.83
CA ARG A 65 9.99 11.01 0.45
C ARG A 65 10.34 9.90 -0.54
N SER A 66 11.37 9.10 -0.24
CA SER A 66 11.73 7.96 -1.08
C SER A 66 10.58 6.97 -1.22
N CYS A 67 9.89 6.63 -0.12
CA CYS A 67 8.74 5.73 -0.15
C CYS A 67 7.57 6.31 -0.98
N PHE A 68 7.30 7.61 -0.83
CA PHE A 68 6.23 8.29 -1.55
C PHE A 68 6.52 8.40 -3.06
N THR A 69 7.78 8.69 -3.44
CA THR A 69 8.21 8.70 -4.85
C THR A 69 8.07 7.33 -5.50
N GLU A 70 8.26 6.25 -4.74
CA GLU A 70 8.14 4.88 -5.25
C GLU A 70 6.73 4.56 -5.77
N ASN A 71 5.69 5.26 -5.29
CA ASN A 71 4.32 5.11 -5.78
C ASN A 71 4.23 5.38 -7.30
N GLU A 72 4.95 6.39 -7.80
CA GLU A 72 4.95 6.72 -9.23
C GLU A 72 5.75 5.71 -10.05
N ASN A 73 6.83 5.14 -9.50
CA ASN A 73 7.57 4.08 -10.15
C ASN A 73 6.70 2.82 -10.32
N ILE A 74 6.00 2.42 -9.26
CA ILE A 74 5.06 1.28 -9.27
C ILE A 74 3.94 1.52 -10.30
N LYS A 75 3.35 2.72 -10.33
CA LYS A 75 2.35 3.09 -11.35
C LYS A 75 2.89 2.97 -12.77
N SER A 76 4.10 3.49 -13.01
CA SER A 76 4.73 3.44 -14.31
C SER A 76 4.98 1.99 -14.77
N LEU A 77 5.44 1.12 -13.87
CA LEU A 77 5.74 -0.28 -14.18
C LEU A 77 4.48 -1.14 -14.37
N ALA A 78 3.40 -0.85 -13.64
CA ALA A 78 2.14 -1.55 -13.84
C ALA A 78 1.49 -1.23 -15.19
N GLY A 79 1.78 -0.04 -15.74
CA GLY A 79 1.29 0.42 -17.04
C GLY A 79 -0.20 0.77 -17.10
N SER A 80 -0.99 0.46 -16.06
CA SER A 80 -2.39 0.82 -15.92
C SER A 80 -2.77 1.01 -14.45
N SER A 81 -3.58 2.04 -14.16
CA SER A 81 -4.16 2.27 -12.84
C SER A 81 -5.14 1.17 -12.42
N ASP A 82 -5.70 0.42 -13.36
CA ASP A 82 -6.63 -0.68 -13.04
C ASP A 82 -5.95 -1.89 -12.42
N LYS A 83 -4.60 -1.98 -12.51
CA LYS A 83 -3.82 -3.04 -11.87
C LYS A 83 -3.35 -2.66 -10.46
N ILE A 84 -3.66 -1.47 -9.97
CA ILE A 84 -3.14 -0.97 -8.70
C ILE A 84 -4.26 -0.42 -7.84
N TRP A 85 -4.28 -0.81 -6.58
CA TRP A 85 -4.99 -0.12 -5.52
C TRP A 85 -4.00 0.49 -4.52
N ILE A 86 -3.94 1.82 -4.49
CA ILE A 86 -3.18 2.57 -3.49
C ILE A 86 -4.10 2.88 -2.31
N LEU A 87 -3.73 2.40 -1.12
CA LEU A 87 -4.45 2.67 0.12
C LEU A 87 -4.09 4.07 0.61
N MET A 88 -5.05 4.97 0.55
CA MET A 88 -4.86 6.37 0.91
C MET A 88 -5.46 6.69 2.29
N PRO A 89 -4.67 7.20 3.25
CA PRO A 89 -3.22 7.39 3.19
C PRO A 89 -2.40 6.13 3.52
N ASP A 90 -3.00 5.19 4.24
CA ASP A 90 -2.37 3.95 4.70
C ASP A 90 -3.46 2.93 5.08
N PHE A 91 -3.10 1.65 5.13
CA PHE A 91 -3.98 0.55 5.51
C PHE A 91 -4.74 0.83 6.81
N GLU A 92 -4.04 1.24 7.86
CA GLU A 92 -4.65 1.51 9.15
C GLU A 92 -5.79 2.54 9.07
N LYS A 93 -5.59 3.66 8.38
CA LYS A 93 -6.62 4.69 8.23
C LYS A 93 -7.74 4.27 7.30
N VAL A 94 -7.45 3.58 6.20
CA VAL A 94 -8.48 3.06 5.29
C VAL A 94 -9.41 2.10 6.02
N PHE A 95 -8.85 1.23 6.87
CA PHE A 95 -9.63 0.21 7.58
C PHE A 95 -10.11 0.65 8.98
N GLY A 96 -9.82 1.89 9.39
CA GLY A 96 -10.20 2.41 10.70
C GLY A 96 -9.56 1.66 11.88
N ILE A 97 -8.36 1.14 11.67
CA ILE A 97 -7.55 0.41 12.66
C ILE A 97 -6.69 1.43 13.40
N SER A 98 -6.74 1.40 14.73
CA SER A 98 -5.88 2.29 15.51
C SER A 98 -4.41 1.85 15.40
N ARG A 99 -3.51 2.83 15.38
CA ARG A 99 -2.06 2.57 15.37
C ARG A 99 -1.63 1.69 16.55
N SER A 100 -2.20 1.91 17.73
CA SER A 100 -1.89 1.09 18.92
C SER A 100 -2.36 -0.36 18.77
N ALA A 101 -3.47 -0.63 18.09
CA ALA A 101 -3.89 -2.00 17.80
C ALA A 101 -2.91 -2.66 16.82
N SER A 102 -2.51 -1.94 15.77
CA SER A 102 -1.53 -2.40 14.78
C SER A 102 -0.17 -2.72 15.43
N GLU A 103 0.36 -1.84 16.28
CA GLU A 103 1.66 -2.01 16.95
C GLU A 103 1.66 -3.15 17.98
N ASN A 104 0.57 -3.33 18.73
CA ASN A 104 0.50 -4.34 19.80
C ASN A 104 0.18 -5.75 19.30
N LYS A 105 -0.67 -5.86 18.27
CA LYS A 105 -1.20 -7.15 17.79
C LYS A 105 -0.64 -7.55 16.42
N GLY A 106 0.03 -6.63 15.74
CA GLY A 106 0.35 -6.73 14.32
C GLY A 106 -0.83 -6.35 13.44
N LYS A 107 -0.54 -5.82 12.24
CA LYS A 107 -1.54 -5.42 11.24
C LYS A 107 -2.59 -6.51 10.96
N PRO A 108 -2.23 -7.79 10.70
CA PRO A 108 -3.21 -8.80 10.30
C PRO A 108 -4.25 -9.08 11.38
N LEU A 109 -3.81 -9.25 12.63
CA LEU A 109 -4.73 -9.56 13.74
C LEU A 109 -5.61 -8.36 14.08
N ALA A 110 -5.05 -7.15 14.09
CA ALA A 110 -5.82 -5.92 14.29
C ALA A 110 -6.90 -5.73 13.21
N ALA A 111 -6.60 -6.09 11.96
CA ALA A 111 -7.56 -6.05 10.87
C ALA A 111 -8.69 -7.07 11.04
N ILE A 112 -8.38 -8.32 11.37
CA ILE A 112 -9.40 -9.37 11.60
C ILE A 112 -10.36 -8.97 12.72
N GLU A 113 -9.84 -8.43 13.82
CA GLU A 113 -10.69 -7.95 14.92
C GLU A 113 -11.60 -6.81 14.48
N LYS A 114 -11.07 -5.84 13.72
CA LYS A 114 -11.87 -4.72 13.20
C LYS A 114 -12.96 -5.20 12.24
N ILE A 115 -12.63 -6.14 11.36
CA ILE A 115 -13.56 -6.76 10.42
C ILE A 115 -14.70 -7.47 11.17
N ASN A 116 -14.38 -8.20 12.23
CA ASN A 116 -15.36 -8.95 13.01
C ASN A 116 -16.18 -8.09 13.98
N SER A 117 -15.79 -6.84 14.26
CA SER A 117 -16.50 -5.96 15.18
C SER A 117 -17.55 -5.10 14.51
N ASP A 118 -17.13 -4.21 13.62
CA ASP A 118 -17.93 -3.07 13.16
C ASP A 118 -17.45 -2.50 11.82
N PHE A 119 -16.57 -3.21 11.11
CA PHE A 119 -16.10 -2.75 9.81
C PHE A 119 -17.23 -2.75 8.78
N VAL A 120 -17.37 -1.62 8.09
CA VAL A 120 -18.32 -1.47 7.00
C VAL A 120 -17.54 -1.39 5.70
N ILE A 121 -17.82 -2.31 4.78
CA ILE A 121 -17.28 -2.25 3.42
C ILE A 121 -17.87 -1.02 2.73
N THR A 122 -17.02 -0.05 2.43
CA THR A 122 -17.40 1.12 1.63
C THR A 122 -17.44 0.75 0.15
N SER A 123 -18.11 1.55 -0.67
CA SER A 123 -18.14 1.35 -2.12
C SER A 123 -16.75 1.27 -2.75
N ASP A 124 -15.82 2.11 -2.26
CA ASP A 124 -14.47 2.18 -2.81
C ASP A 124 -13.68 0.91 -2.52
N ILE A 125 -13.86 0.33 -1.33
CA ILE A 125 -13.26 -0.95 -0.95
C ILE A 125 -13.87 -2.08 -1.77
N ASP A 126 -15.20 -2.09 -1.90
CA ASP A 126 -15.91 -3.10 -2.68
C ASP A 126 -15.46 -3.13 -4.14
N ILE A 127 -15.37 -1.95 -4.78
CA ILE A 127 -14.91 -1.82 -6.18
C ILE A 127 -13.50 -2.39 -6.35
N ASN A 128 -12.56 -2.06 -5.46
CA ASN A 128 -11.18 -2.54 -5.59
C ASN A 128 -11.03 -4.03 -5.27
N ILE A 129 -11.82 -4.56 -4.34
CA ILE A 129 -11.89 -6.01 -4.10
C ILE A 129 -12.40 -6.72 -5.36
N HIS A 130 -13.46 -6.21 -6.00
CA HIS A 130 -13.97 -6.79 -7.25
C HIS A 130 -12.92 -6.74 -8.37
N LYS A 131 -12.23 -5.60 -8.56
CA LYS A 131 -11.12 -5.49 -9.53
C LYS A 131 -10.05 -6.56 -9.31
N MET A 132 -9.66 -6.79 -8.05
CA MET A 132 -8.67 -7.81 -7.70
C MET A 132 -9.10 -9.22 -8.11
N TYR A 133 -10.39 -9.55 -8.02
CA TYR A 133 -10.94 -10.85 -8.44
C TYR A 133 -11.25 -10.94 -9.94
N GLU A 134 -11.61 -9.84 -10.60
CA GLU A 134 -11.97 -9.83 -12.02
C GLU A 134 -10.76 -9.90 -12.95
N LEU A 135 -9.61 -9.35 -12.54
CA LEU A 135 -8.35 -9.45 -13.31
C LEU A 135 -7.79 -10.87 -13.42
N THR A 136 -8.44 -11.85 -12.79
CA THR A 136 -8.01 -13.26 -12.75
C THR A 136 -8.89 -14.21 -13.56
N ILE A 137 -9.92 -13.72 -14.27
CA ILE A 137 -10.85 -14.50 -15.12
C ILE A 137 -10.57 -14.23 -16.60
#